data_AF-A0AAN2TV26-F1
#
_entry.id   AF-A0AAN2TV26-F1
#
_cell.length_a   1.000
_cell.length_b   1.000
_cell.length_c   1.000
_cell.angle_alpha   90.00
_cell.angle_beta   90.00
_cell.angle_gamma   90.00
#
_symmetry.space_group_name_H-M   'P 1'
#
loop_
_entity.id
_entity.type
_entity.pdbx_description
1 polymer ?
#
loop_
_entity_poly.entity_id
_entity_poly.type
_entity_poly.pdbx_seq_one_letter_code
_entity_poly.pdbx_strand_id
1 'polypeptide(L)'
;MGPFMENDVILNKISIIERCMNRVKVVFANNPENLKDYTKQDSIILNIQRACESSIDLAMHIVADQRLGLPQSSRDAFDMLKDHSVIDEDIARRLKAMVGFRNIAVHDYQNINLDI
;
A
#
# COMPACT_ATOMS: atom_id res chain seq x y z
N MET A 1 15.90 24.69 -6.50
CA MET A 1 15.95 23.43 -5.72
C MET A 1 15.91 22.32 -6.76
N GLY A 2 16.99 21.54 -6.90
CA GLY A 2 17.26 20.75 -8.12
C GLY A 2 16.59 19.37 -8.17
N PRO A 3 16.55 18.73 -9.35
CA PRO A 3 15.84 17.47 -9.65
C PRO A 3 16.32 16.22 -8.87
N PHE A 4 17.34 16.35 -8.03
CA PHE A 4 17.89 15.25 -7.23
C PHE A 4 17.06 14.97 -5.96
N MET A 5 16.30 15.95 -5.45
CA MET A 5 15.59 15.83 -4.16
C MET A 5 14.19 15.19 -4.28
N GLU A 6 13.56 15.26 -5.46
CA GLU A 6 12.24 14.64 -5.75
C GLU A 6 12.32 13.10 -5.81
N ASN A 7 13.41 12.57 -6.38
CA ASN A 7 13.62 11.12 -6.42
C ASN A 7 13.75 10.50 -5.02
N ASP A 8 14.25 11.24 -4.03
CA ASP A 8 14.46 10.71 -2.67
C ASP A 8 13.14 10.34 -1.99
N VAL A 9 12.07 11.12 -2.21
CA VAL A 9 10.76 10.84 -1.62
C VAL A 9 10.17 9.57 -2.23
N ILE A 10 10.19 9.45 -3.56
CA ILE A 10 9.72 8.26 -4.28
C ILE A 10 10.51 7.03 -3.85
N LEU A 11 11.84 7.09 -3.88
CA LEU A 11 12.72 5.98 -3.49
C LEU A 11 12.51 5.57 -2.04
N ASN A 12 12.32 6.53 -1.13
CA ASN A 12 12.02 6.24 0.26
C ASN A 12 10.67 5.51 0.42
N LYS A 13 9.61 5.96 -0.28
CA LYS A 13 8.31 5.28 -0.24
C LYS A 13 8.39 3.86 -0.81
N ILE A 14 9.11 3.67 -1.92
CA ILE A 14 9.36 2.34 -2.50
C ILE A 14 10.10 1.45 -1.49
N SER A 15 11.18 1.94 -0.88
CA SER A 15 11.95 1.21 0.14
C SER A 15 11.09 0.80 1.34
N ILE A 16 10.18 1.66 1.79
CA ILE A 16 9.23 1.32 2.86
C ILE A 16 8.29 0.20 2.42
N ILE A 17 7.70 0.28 1.23
CA ILE A 17 6.81 -0.75 0.68
C ILE A 17 7.54 -2.09 0.62
N GLU A 18 8.73 -2.12 0.01
CA GLU A 18 9.54 -3.33 -0.13
C GLU A 18 9.89 -3.95 1.22
N ARG A 19 10.33 -3.13 2.19
CA ARG A 19 10.65 -3.59 3.54
C ARG A 19 9.44 -4.19 4.25
N CYS A 20 8.28 -3.56 4.13
CA CYS A 20 7.04 -4.05 4.72
C CYS A 20 6.62 -5.37 4.09
N MET A 21 6.63 -5.46 2.75
CA MET A 21 6.31 -6.70 2.04
C MET A 21 7.28 -7.83 2.37
N ASN A 22 8.58 -7.54 2.50
CA ASN A 22 9.56 -8.52 2.93
C ASN A 22 9.30 -9.00 4.36
N ARG A 23 8.97 -8.07 5.28
CA ARG A 23 8.62 -8.44 6.66
C ARG A 23 7.41 -9.36 6.72
N VAL A 24 6.36 -9.07 5.94
CA VAL A 24 5.18 -9.94 5.83
C VAL A 24 5.59 -11.34 5.37
N LYS A 25 6.39 -11.45 4.29
CA LYS A 25 6.86 -12.74 3.77
C LYS A 25 7.68 -13.52 4.80
N VAL A 26 8.59 -12.86 5.51
CA VAL A 26 9.44 -13.48 6.53
C VAL A 26 8.63 -13.96 7.74
N VAL A 27 7.69 -13.15 8.23
CA VAL A 27 6.88 -13.49 9.41
C VAL A 27 5.84 -14.56 9.07
N PHE A 28 5.22 -14.47 7.90
CA PHE A 28 4.28 -15.47 7.40
C PHE A 28 4.99 -16.80 7.10
N ALA A 29 6.20 -16.74 6.55
CA ALA A 29 7.06 -17.89 6.24
C ALA A 29 6.37 -19.00 5.41
N ASN A 30 5.38 -18.65 4.58
CA ASN A 30 4.53 -19.57 3.85
C ASN A 30 3.86 -20.65 4.74
N ASN A 31 3.56 -20.30 5.98
CA ASN A 31 2.97 -21.19 6.96
C ASN A 31 1.73 -20.54 7.60
N PRO A 32 0.51 -20.99 7.24
CA PRO A 32 -0.74 -20.47 7.80
C PRO A 32 -0.81 -20.54 9.33
N GLU A 33 -0.12 -21.49 9.97
CA GLU A 33 -0.09 -21.60 11.44
C GLU A 33 0.55 -20.38 12.10
N ASN A 34 1.41 -19.63 11.39
CA ASN A 34 1.97 -18.38 11.90
C ASN A 34 0.90 -17.29 12.12
N LEU A 35 -0.29 -17.43 11.53
CA LEU A 35 -1.41 -16.52 11.79
C LEU A 35 -2.10 -16.81 13.12
N LYS A 36 -1.86 -17.96 13.76
CA LYS A 36 -2.41 -18.28 15.09
C LYS A 36 -1.61 -17.66 16.24
N ASP A 37 -0.39 -17.19 15.94
CA ASP A 37 0.44 -16.43 16.87
C ASP A 37 0.08 -14.95 16.75
N TYR A 38 -0.54 -14.39 17.78
CA TYR A 38 -0.99 -12.99 17.79
C TYR A 38 0.14 -11.99 17.51
N THR A 39 1.36 -12.25 17.97
CA THR A 39 2.49 -11.34 17.71
C THR A 39 2.89 -11.35 16.24
N LYS A 40 2.92 -12.53 15.62
CA LYS A 40 3.21 -12.66 14.18
C LYS A 40 2.09 -12.07 13.34
N GLN A 41 0.85 -12.35 13.73
CA GLN A 41 -0.35 -11.83 13.10
C GLN A 41 -0.37 -10.29 13.12
N ASP A 42 -0.19 -9.67 14.29
CA ASP A 42 -0.10 -8.21 14.43
C ASP A 42 1.03 -7.62 13.59
N SER A 43 2.18 -8.29 13.57
CA SER A 43 3.31 -7.88 12.73
C SER A 43 2.95 -7.90 11.24
N ILE A 44 2.27 -8.94 10.77
CA ILE A 44 1.83 -9.05 9.37
C ILE A 44 0.85 -7.92 9.04
N ILE A 45 -0.20 -7.74 9.85
CA ILE A 45 -1.23 -6.73 9.64
C ILE A 45 -0.61 -5.32 9.60
N LEU A 46 0.24 -5.00 10.58
CA LEU A 46 0.88 -3.70 10.67
C LEU A 46 1.74 -3.39 9.43
N ASN A 47 2.48 -4.39 8.93
CA ASN A 47 3.30 -4.18 7.74
C ASN A 47 2.45 -4.08 6.47
N ILE A 48 1.34 -4.81 6.35
CA ILE A 48 0.39 -4.62 5.25
C ILE A 48 -0.18 -3.20 5.28
N GLN A 49 -0.64 -2.72 6.44
CA GLN A 49 -1.18 -1.36 6.58
C GLN A 49 -0.15 -0.29 6.19
N ARG A 50 1.11 -0.44 6.62
CA ARG A 50 2.22 0.47 6.26
C ARG A 50 2.55 0.47 4.78
N ALA A 51 2.50 -0.70 4.13
CA ALA A 51 2.68 -0.81 2.68
C ALA A 51 1.53 -0.13 1.92
N CYS A 52 0.29 -0.30 2.40
CA CYS A 52 -0.89 0.38 1.84
C CYS A 52 -0.75 1.90 1.94
N GLU A 53 -0.44 2.42 3.13
CA GLU A 53 -0.25 3.86 3.35
C GLU A 53 0.87 4.42 2.48
N SER A 54 2.03 3.75 2.42
CA SER A 54 3.15 4.22 1.59
C SER A 54 2.82 4.21 0.10
N SER A 55 1.96 3.30 -0.35
CA SER A 55 1.48 3.27 -1.74
C SER A 55 0.53 4.42 -2.05
N ILE A 56 -0.34 4.78 -1.10
CA ILE A 56 -1.23 5.95 -1.19
C ILE A 56 -0.39 7.23 -1.21
N ASP A 57 0.55 7.38 -0.28
CA ASP A 57 1.43 8.55 -0.22
C ASP A 57 2.25 8.73 -1.50
N LEU A 58 2.74 7.62 -2.06
CA LEU A 58 3.46 7.65 -3.32
C LEU A 58 2.57 8.14 -4.46
N ALA A 59 1.33 7.65 -4.55
CA ALA A 59 0.40 8.10 -5.57
C ALA A 59 0.05 9.59 -5.41
N MET A 60 -0.23 10.03 -4.19
CA MET A 60 -0.50 11.44 -3.87
C MET A 60 0.69 12.33 -4.24
N HIS A 61 1.91 11.88 -3.95
CA HIS A 61 3.13 12.61 -4.29
C HIS A 61 3.29 12.75 -5.80
N ILE A 62 3.13 11.67 -6.56
CA ILE A 62 3.23 11.70 -8.03
C ILE A 62 2.15 12.60 -8.64
N VAL A 63 0.91 12.54 -8.15
CA VAL A 63 -0.18 13.42 -8.60
C VAL A 63 0.16 14.89 -8.38
N ALA A 64 0.75 15.24 -7.23
CA ALA A 64 1.16 16.60 -6.92
C ALA A 64 2.36 17.06 -7.76
N ASP A 65 3.37 16.22 -7.88
CA ASP A 65 4.62 16.46 -8.64
C ASP A 65 4.32 16.73 -10.12
N GLN A 66 3.52 15.86 -10.73
CA GLN A 66 3.12 15.97 -12.14
C GLN A 66 1.91 16.90 -12.37
N ARG A 67 1.35 17.48 -11.31
CA ARG A 67 0.19 18.40 -11.35
C ARG A 67 -1.04 17.80 -12.05
N LEU A 68 -1.35 16.53 -11.76
CA LEU A 68 -2.43 15.79 -12.43
C LEU A 68 -3.84 16.17 -11.94
N GLY A 69 -3.95 16.92 -10.85
CA GLY A 69 -5.23 17.37 -10.28
C GLY A 69 -5.24 17.42 -8.76
N LEU A 70 -6.44 17.51 -8.18
CA LEU A 70 -6.67 17.54 -6.74
C LEU A 70 -7.53 16.34 -6.32
N PRO A 71 -6.93 15.21 -5.91
CA PRO A 71 -7.67 14.01 -5.53
C PRO A 71 -8.49 14.29 -4.26
N GLN A 72 -9.77 13.89 -4.26
CA GLN A 72 -10.66 14.04 -3.09
C GLN A 72 -10.61 12.80 -2.18
N SER A 73 -10.04 11.71 -2.69
CA SER A 73 -9.81 10.47 -1.95
C SER A 73 -8.52 9.78 -2.40
N SER A 74 -8.02 8.82 -1.63
CA SER A 74 -6.89 7.98 -2.04
C SER A 74 -7.19 7.16 -3.31
N ARG A 75 -8.45 6.83 -3.57
CA ARG A 75 -8.84 6.10 -4.79
C ARG A 75 -8.73 6.99 -6.01
N ASP A 76 -9.13 8.26 -5.87
CA ASP A 76 -9.04 9.25 -6.94
C ASP A 76 -7.59 9.46 -7.38
N ALA A 77 -6.63 9.42 -6.44
CA ALA A 77 -5.21 9.51 -6.79
C ALA A 77 -4.79 8.39 -7.73
N PHE A 78 -5.23 7.14 -7.50
CA PHE A 78 -4.95 6.03 -8.41
C PHE A 78 -5.68 6.16 -9.75
N ASP A 79 -6.92 6.68 -9.75
CA ASP A 79 -7.63 6.98 -10.99
C ASP A 79 -6.89 8.03 -11.83
N MET A 80 -6.39 9.11 -11.20
CA MET A 80 -5.60 10.14 -11.88
C MET A 80 -4.30 9.59 -12.46
N LEU A 81 -3.59 8.74 -11.73
CA LEU A 81 -2.37 8.08 -12.26
C LEU A 81 -2.68 7.23 -13.50
N LYS A 82 -3.81 6.52 -13.47
CA LYS A 82 -4.24 5.67 -14.58
C LYS A 82 -4.69 6.48 -15.79
N ASP A 83 -5.48 7.52 -15.59
CA ASP A 83 -5.95 8.40 -16.66
C ASP A 83 -4.79 9.09 -17.39
N HIS A 84 -3.66 9.28 -16.70
CA HIS A 84 -2.40 9.81 -17.27
C HIS A 84 -1.39 8.71 -17.66
N SER A 85 -1.81 7.45 -17.71
CA SER A 85 -0.98 6.30 -18.12
C SER A 85 0.29 6.06 -17.31
N VAL A 86 0.35 6.55 -16.06
CA VAL A 86 1.45 6.26 -15.12
C VAL A 86 1.36 4.82 -14.61
N ILE A 87 0.13 4.30 -14.47
CA ILE A 87 -0.18 2.91 -14.15
C ILE A 87 -1.28 2.40 -15.08
N ASP A 88 -1.36 1.08 -15.27
CA ASP A 88 -2.46 0.48 -16.03
C ASP A 88 -3.75 0.33 -15.19
N GLU A 89 -4.85 0.03 -15.87
CA GLU A 89 -6.17 -0.17 -15.26
C GLU A 89 -6.18 -1.34 -14.26
N ASP A 90 -5.40 -2.40 -14.47
CA ASP A 90 -5.36 -3.54 -13.55
C ASP A 90 -4.69 -3.15 -12.23
N ILE A 91 -3.55 -2.46 -12.30
CA ILE A 91 -2.83 -1.92 -11.14
C ILE A 91 -3.73 -0.93 -10.39
N ALA A 92 -4.37 0.01 -11.10
CA ALA A 92 -5.26 1.00 -10.49
C ALA A 92 -6.43 0.32 -9.76
N ARG A 93 -7.08 -0.67 -10.40
CA ARG A 93 -8.16 -1.46 -9.80
C ARG A 93 -7.71 -2.17 -8.53
N ARG A 94 -6.54 -2.83 -8.55
CA ARG A 94 -6.00 -3.55 -7.39
C ARG A 94 -5.61 -2.62 -6.25
N LEU A 95 -5.02 -1.46 -6.54
CA LEU A 95 -4.66 -0.45 -5.53
C LEU A 95 -5.90 0.18 -4.88
N LYS A 96 -6.95 0.48 -5.67
CA LYS A 96 -8.24 0.96 -5.13
C LYS A 96 -8.93 -0.07 -4.23
N ALA A 97 -8.83 -1.36 -4.55
CA ALA A 97 -9.33 -2.44 -3.70
C ALA A 97 -8.53 -2.54 -2.39
N MET A 98 -7.20 -2.38 -2.46
CA MET A 98 -6.30 -2.36 -1.31
C MET A 98 -6.65 -1.24 -0.31
N VAL A 99 -7.10 -0.06 -0.76
CA VAL A 99 -7.61 1.01 0.13
C VAL A 99 -8.78 0.51 0.99
N GLY A 100 -9.69 -0.29 0.42
CA GLY A 100 -10.79 -0.89 1.16
C GLY A 100 -10.32 -1.98 2.12
N PHE A 101 -9.41 -2.84 1.66
CA PHE A 101 -8.84 -3.91 2.46
C PHE A 101 -8.12 -3.40 3.72
N ARG A 102 -7.36 -2.31 3.62
CA ARG A 102 -6.69 -1.68 4.77
C ARG A 102 -7.67 -1.42 5.91
N ASN A 103 -8.86 -0.91 5.62
CA ASN A 103 -9.85 -0.57 6.65
C ASN A 103 -10.40 -1.84 7.33
N ILE A 104 -10.60 -2.92 6.57
CA ILE A 104 -11.05 -4.21 7.11
C ILE A 104 -9.96 -4.84 7.99
N ALA A 105 -8.70 -4.82 7.55
CA ALA A 105 -7.57 -5.36 8.30
C ALA A 105 -7.29 -4.59 9.60
N VAL A 106 -7.77 -3.35 9.75
CA VAL A 106 -7.67 -2.57 10.99
C VAL A 106 -8.85 -2.86 11.92
N HIS A 107 -10.07 -2.90 11.40
CA HIS A 107 -11.29 -2.87 12.22
C HIS A 107 -11.94 -4.24 12.43
N ASP A 108 -11.87 -5.12 11.45
CA ASP A 108 -12.61 -6.39 11.41
C ASP A 108 -11.70 -7.61 11.38
N TYR A 109 -10.40 -7.44 11.67
CA TYR A 109 -9.45 -8.54 11.51
C TYR A 109 -9.80 -9.77 12.37
N GLN A 110 -10.41 -9.61 13.55
CA GLN A 110 -10.90 -10.75 14.33
C GLN A 110 -11.99 -11.59 13.64
N ASN A 111 -12.66 -11.02 12.63
CA ASN A 111 -13.69 -11.65 11.82
C ASN A 111 -13.24 -11.92 10.38
N ILE A 112 -11.99 -11.59 9.99
CA ILE A 112 -11.48 -11.96 8.67
C ILE A 112 -11.39 -13.47 8.65
N ASN A 113 -12.24 -14.09 7.83
CA ASN A 113 -12.18 -15.52 7.61
C ASN A 113 -10.86 -15.84 6.92
N LEU A 114 -9.94 -16.46 7.66
CA LEU A 114 -8.64 -16.90 7.15
C LEU A 114 -8.73 -18.22 6.37
N ASP A 115 -9.93 -18.77 6.24
CA ASP A 115 -10.21 -19.91 5.37
C ASP A 115 -10.00 -19.49 3.90
N ILE A 116 -8.89 -19.98 3.33
CA ILE A 116 -8.59 -20.03 1.89
C ILE A 116 -8.62 -21.50 1.49
#